data_AF-A0A4P6XL28-F1
#
_entry.id   AF-A0A4P6XL28-F1
#
_cell.length_a   1.000
_cell.length_b   1.000
_cell.length_c   1.000
_cell.angle_alpha   90.00
_cell.angle_beta   90.00
_cell.angle_gamma   90.00
#
_symmetry.space_group_name_H-M   'P 1'
#
loop_
_entity.id
_entity.type
_entity.pdbx_description
1 polymer ?
#
loop_
_entity_poly.entity_id
_entity_poly.type
_entity_poly.pdbx_seq_one_letter_code
_entity_poly.pdbx_strand_id
1 'polypeptide(L)'
;MKAYRICLFVILALIQFCCARSKNMLEVMVAKESKLLRSMEEAVQAAARRRPNKPGSGRKTPISRRKKPSTNLSSQARRHLRRFLRCLRGFIHDTTFEYMKFSSRISDLSEELAGIEAIINEYGYSRKTLLQQLKFTKHMLRVMIDSTELMQFYEPENGLAQGLVFKVIQLNVRLLTMCDSRGNPNPYKKGYENDVYRFVNLLASWRDLFRARTQEPASTKLAFEQYSGQAWRTLRVMLRKIIENIQ
;
A
#
# COMPACT_ATOMS: atom_id res chain seq x y z
N MET A 1 25.70 41.77 -24.41
CA MET A 1 24.25 41.85 -24.05
C MET A 1 23.32 40.96 -24.88
N LYS A 2 23.51 40.76 -26.20
CA LYS A 2 22.59 39.94 -27.03
C LYS A 2 22.55 38.45 -26.65
N ALA A 3 23.68 37.82 -26.29
CA ALA A 3 23.75 36.40 -25.94
C ALA A 3 22.95 36.01 -24.67
N TYR A 4 22.98 36.87 -23.64
CA TYR A 4 22.22 36.64 -22.39
C TYR A 4 20.70 36.66 -22.61
N ARG A 5 20.20 37.50 -23.52
CA ARG A 5 18.78 37.54 -23.87
C ARG A 5 18.34 36.24 -24.53
N ILE A 6 19.13 35.71 -25.48
CA ILE A 6 18.82 34.46 -26.16
C ILE A 6 18.79 33.29 -25.17
N CYS A 7 19.76 33.22 -24.27
CA CYS A 7 19.83 32.15 -23.26
C CYS A 7 18.62 32.19 -22.31
N LEU A 8 18.22 33.38 -21.85
CA LEU A 8 17.05 33.56 -20.97
C LEU A 8 15.74 33.16 -21.69
N PHE A 9 15.59 33.49 -22.97
CA PHE A 9 14.41 33.07 -23.76
C PHE A 9 14.32 31.56 -23.93
N VAL A 10 15.44 30.87 -24.17
CA VAL A 10 15.46 29.40 -24.30
C VAL A 10 15.09 28.73 -22.98
N ILE A 11 15.62 29.21 -21.86
CA ILE A 11 15.30 28.66 -20.52
C ILE A 11 13.81 28.86 -20.20
N LEU A 12 13.25 30.05 -20.46
CA LEU A 12 11.83 30.32 -20.24
C LEU A 12 10.94 29.45 -21.15
N ALA A 13 11.33 29.26 -22.41
CA ALA A 13 10.60 28.39 -23.35
C ALA A 13 10.62 26.92 -22.91
N LEU A 14 11.76 26.42 -22.41
CA LEU A 14 11.87 25.06 -21.89
C LEU A 14 11.05 24.87 -20.60
N ILE A 15 11.03 25.86 -19.70
CA ILE A 15 10.19 25.83 -18.50
C ILE A 15 8.70 25.83 -18.89
N GLN A 16 8.29 26.68 -19.82
CA GLN A 16 6.91 26.71 -20.31
C GLN A 16 6.52 25.39 -20.97
N PHE A 17 7.41 24.80 -21.79
CA PHE A 17 7.17 23.51 -22.44
C PHE A 17 7.04 22.37 -21.42
N CYS A 18 7.92 22.32 -20.41
CA CYS A 18 7.83 21.34 -19.33
C CYS A 18 6.55 21.50 -18.49
N CYS A 19 6.15 22.74 -18.17
CA CYS A 19 4.91 23.02 -17.46
C CYS A 19 3.66 22.62 -18.27
N ALA A 20 3.64 22.93 -19.57
CA ALA A 20 2.54 22.55 -20.45
C ALA A 20 2.43 21.03 -20.60
N ARG A 21 3.56 20.33 -20.73
CA ARG A 21 3.60 18.86 -20.83
C ARG A 21 3.14 18.17 -19.55
N SER A 22 3.53 18.68 -18.38
CA SER A 22 3.07 18.18 -17.08
C SER A 22 1.57 18.39 -16.88
N LYS A 23 1.05 19.57 -17.24
CA LYS A 23 -0.38 19.89 -17.13
C LYS A 23 -1.24 19.00 -18.02
N ASN A 24 -0.83 18.80 -19.28
CA ASN A 24 -1.51 17.88 -20.21
C ASN A 24 -1.45 16.42 -19.72
N MET A 25 -0.32 15.97 -19.15
CA MET A 25 -0.20 14.62 -18.62
C MET A 25 -1.12 14.40 -17.40
N LEU A 26 -1.22 15.40 -16.51
CA LEU A 26 -2.09 15.34 -15.34
C LEU A 26 -3.58 15.36 -15.73
N GLU A 27 -3.98 16.19 -16.68
CA GLU A 27 -5.36 16.21 -17.21
C GLU A 27 -5.73 14.88 -17.88
N VAL A 28 -4.81 14.29 -18.66
CA VAL A 28 -5.00 12.96 -19.26
C VAL A 28 -5.13 11.87 -18.18
N MET A 29 -4.37 11.97 -17.08
CA MET A 29 -4.45 11.02 -15.97
C MET A 29 -5.77 11.17 -15.19
N VAL A 30 -6.23 12.40 -14.92
CA VAL A 30 -7.52 12.64 -14.26
C VAL A 30 -8.67 12.18 -15.14
N ALA A 31 -8.66 12.48 -16.44
CA ALA A 31 -9.68 12.03 -17.38
C ALA A 31 -9.74 10.49 -17.49
N LYS A 32 -8.58 9.82 -17.49
CA LYS A 32 -8.50 8.35 -17.43
C LYS A 32 -9.07 7.80 -16.14
N GLU A 33 -8.83 8.47 -15.01
CA GLU A 33 -9.34 8.07 -13.70
C GLU A 33 -10.86 8.23 -13.60
N SER A 34 -11.42 9.34 -14.07
CA SER A 34 -12.88 9.55 -14.14
C SER A 34 -13.58 8.56 -15.06
N LYS A 35 -12.96 8.22 -16.22
CA LYS A 35 -13.49 7.22 -17.14
C LYS A 35 -13.46 5.81 -16.53
N LEU A 36 -12.41 5.49 -15.78
CA LEU A 36 -12.29 4.22 -15.08
C LEU A 36 -13.34 4.08 -13.97
N LEU A 37 -13.60 5.15 -13.20
CA LEU A 37 -14.63 5.16 -12.16
C LEU A 37 -16.03 4.91 -12.73
N ARG A 38 -16.41 5.61 -13.82
CA ARG A 38 -17.71 5.38 -14.49
C ARG A 38 -17.83 3.95 -15.05
N SER A 39 -16.78 3.44 -15.68
CA SER A 39 -16.75 2.06 -16.18
C SER A 39 -16.87 1.03 -15.06
N MET A 40 -16.32 1.31 -13.88
CA MET A 40 -16.48 0.45 -12.71
C MET A 40 -17.92 0.47 -12.19
N GLU A 41 -18.58 1.63 -12.13
CA GLU A 41 -20.01 1.72 -11.74
C GLU A 41 -20.92 0.93 -12.69
N GLU A 42 -20.69 1.01 -14.00
CA GLU A 42 -21.46 0.25 -15.00
C GLU A 42 -21.27 -1.26 -14.86
N ALA A 43 -20.04 -1.72 -14.61
CA ALA A 43 -19.75 -3.14 -14.41
C ALA A 43 -20.43 -3.70 -13.14
N VAL A 44 -20.53 -2.89 -12.08
CA VAL A 44 -21.23 -3.25 -10.85
C VAL A 44 -22.74 -3.39 -11.09
N GLN A 45 -23.34 -2.47 -11.83
CA GLN A 45 -24.75 -2.54 -12.21
C GLN A 45 -25.05 -3.74 -13.14
N ALA A 46 -24.12 -4.09 -14.04
CA ALA A 46 -24.26 -5.24 -14.93
C ALA A 46 -24.12 -6.59 -14.19
N ALA A 47 -23.21 -6.69 -13.23
CA ALA A 47 -23.02 -7.89 -12.40
C ALA A 47 -24.25 -8.21 -11.54
N ALA A 48 -24.97 -7.18 -11.07
CA ALA A 48 -26.22 -7.34 -10.32
C ALA A 48 -27.34 -8.07 -11.09
N ARG A 49 -27.22 -8.21 -12.42
CA ARG A 49 -28.24 -8.84 -13.28
C ARG A 49 -27.98 -10.32 -13.60
N ARG A 50 -26.84 -10.91 -13.20
CA ARG A 50 -26.48 -12.29 -13.56
C ARG A 50 -26.43 -13.20 -12.33
N ARG A 51 -27.45 -14.05 -12.15
CA ARG A 51 -27.42 -15.17 -11.19
C ARG A 51 -26.47 -16.28 -11.68
N PRO A 52 -25.49 -16.74 -10.89
CA PRO A 52 -24.61 -17.83 -11.28
C PRO A 52 -25.21 -19.21 -10.97
N ASN A 53 -25.19 -20.09 -11.99
CA ASN A 53 -25.47 -21.53 -11.89
C ASN A 53 -24.20 -22.28 -11.42
N LYS A 54 -24.32 -23.17 -10.44
CA LYS A 54 -23.23 -24.02 -9.92
C LYS A 54 -23.11 -25.33 -10.72
N PRO A 55 -21.91 -25.71 -11.21
CA PRO A 55 -21.64 -27.08 -11.62
C PRO A 55 -20.77 -27.85 -10.60
N GLY A 56 -21.26 -29.03 -10.22
CA GLY A 56 -20.62 -30.30 -10.56
C GLY A 56 -19.27 -30.65 -9.93
N SER A 57 -19.34 -31.35 -8.79
CA SER A 57 -18.27 -32.13 -8.15
C SER A 57 -17.77 -33.30 -9.03
N GLY A 58 -16.46 -33.58 -9.07
CA GLY A 58 -15.95 -34.80 -9.69
C GLY A 58 -14.44 -35.10 -9.57
N ARG A 59 -14.15 -36.23 -8.90
CA ARG A 59 -12.99 -37.16 -8.99
C ARG A 59 -11.69 -36.88 -8.18
N LYS A 60 -11.42 -37.81 -7.26
CA LYS A 60 -10.19 -37.99 -6.47
C LYS A 60 -9.31 -39.06 -7.12
N THR A 61 -8.01 -38.81 -7.21
CA THR A 61 -6.97 -39.78 -7.61
C THR A 61 -6.18 -40.30 -6.39
N PRO A 62 -5.51 -41.47 -6.50
CA PRO A 62 -4.91 -42.16 -5.37
C PRO A 62 -3.57 -41.53 -4.96
N ILE A 63 -3.46 -41.17 -3.69
CA ILE A 63 -2.29 -40.51 -3.10
C ILE A 63 -1.30 -41.56 -2.61
N SER A 64 -0.12 -41.57 -3.24
CA SER A 64 1.08 -42.27 -2.78
C SER A 64 1.50 -41.78 -1.40
N ARG A 65 1.75 -42.73 -0.48
CA ARG A 65 2.10 -42.52 0.93
C ARG A 65 3.50 -41.89 1.08
N ARG A 66 3.57 -40.56 0.96
CA ARG A 66 4.69 -39.77 1.52
C ARG A 66 4.53 -39.67 3.04
N LYS A 67 5.59 -39.98 3.79
CA LYS A 67 5.71 -39.76 5.25
C LYS A 67 5.21 -38.34 5.58
N LYS A 68 4.15 -38.25 6.39
CA LYS A 68 3.53 -36.98 6.78
C LYS A 68 4.56 -36.17 7.59
N PRO A 69 4.91 -34.94 7.15
CA PRO A 69 5.65 -34.00 7.98
C PRO A 69 4.87 -33.75 9.28
N SER A 70 5.56 -33.80 10.41
CA SER A 70 4.98 -33.68 11.75
C SER A 70 4.10 -32.41 11.86
N THR A 71 2.84 -32.61 12.20
CA THR A 71 1.81 -31.55 12.28
C THR A 71 2.16 -30.42 13.26
N ASN A 72 3.04 -30.70 14.21
CA ASN A 72 3.41 -29.82 15.32
C ASN A 72 4.35 -28.68 14.91
N LEU A 73 5.25 -28.90 13.96
CA LEU A 73 6.28 -27.91 13.63
C LEU A 73 5.74 -26.83 12.68
N SER A 74 4.87 -27.20 11.74
CA SER A 74 4.19 -26.20 10.91
C SER A 74 3.18 -25.35 11.72
N SER A 75 2.58 -25.91 12.78
CA SER A 75 1.72 -25.11 13.66
C SER A 75 2.55 -24.13 14.49
N GLN A 76 3.75 -24.53 14.91
CA GLN A 76 4.74 -23.65 15.54
C GLN A 76 5.16 -22.51 14.61
N ALA A 77 5.62 -22.79 13.38
CA ALA A 77 6.02 -21.74 12.42
C ALA A 77 4.89 -20.73 12.17
N ARG A 78 3.65 -21.21 11.98
CA ARG A 78 2.47 -20.35 11.83
C ARG A 78 2.19 -19.51 13.08
N ARG A 79 2.44 -20.04 14.27
CA ARG A 79 2.30 -19.31 15.53
C ARG A 79 3.34 -18.20 15.66
N HIS A 80 4.61 -18.47 15.37
CA HIS A 80 5.68 -17.46 15.36
C HIS A 80 5.37 -16.33 14.37
N LEU A 81 5.01 -16.68 13.14
CA LEU A 81 4.71 -15.69 12.11
C LEU A 81 3.50 -14.80 12.46
N ARG A 82 2.44 -15.37 13.06
CA ARG A 82 1.29 -14.57 13.54
C ARG A 82 1.66 -13.65 14.70
N ARG A 83 2.51 -14.11 15.63
CA ARG A 83 2.99 -13.29 16.75
C ARG A 83 3.83 -12.13 16.22
N PHE A 84 4.75 -12.41 15.29
CA PHE A 84 5.58 -11.40 14.66
C PHE A 84 4.75 -10.35 13.89
N LEU A 85 3.79 -10.80 13.07
CA LEU A 85 2.91 -9.88 12.35
C LEU A 85 2.08 -9.00 13.31
N ARG A 86 1.67 -9.55 14.47
CA ARG A 86 1.00 -8.78 15.52
C ARG A 86 1.96 -7.76 16.16
N CYS A 87 3.23 -8.11 16.36
CA CYS A 87 4.27 -7.19 16.83
C CYS A 87 4.41 -5.99 15.88
N LEU A 88 4.55 -6.24 14.57
CA LEU A 88 4.63 -5.18 13.56
C LEU A 88 3.40 -4.26 13.58
N ARG A 89 2.19 -4.84 13.66
CA ARG A 89 0.95 -4.06 13.77
C ARG A 89 0.87 -3.26 15.06
N GLY A 90 1.56 -3.67 16.12
CA GLY A 90 1.59 -2.98 17.40
C GLY A 90 2.27 -1.61 17.36
N PHE A 91 3.08 -1.32 16.33
CA PHE A 91 3.66 0.02 16.12
C PHE A 91 2.71 0.95 15.36
N ILE A 92 1.56 0.46 14.90
CA ILE A 92 0.59 1.22 14.10
C ILE A 92 -0.69 1.39 14.92
N HIS A 93 -0.92 2.61 15.38
CA HIS A 93 -2.14 3.04 16.03
C HIS A 93 -3.18 3.53 15.03
N ASP A 94 -4.38 3.80 15.53
CA ASP A 94 -5.52 4.22 14.73
C ASP A 94 -5.20 5.43 13.86
N THR A 95 -4.37 6.36 14.33
CA THR A 95 -4.00 7.58 13.60
C THR A 95 -2.51 7.67 13.27
N THR A 96 -1.62 6.94 13.97
CA THR A 96 -0.17 7.12 13.90
C THR A 96 0.63 5.84 13.70
N PHE A 97 1.79 5.99 13.06
CA PHE A 97 2.85 4.98 13.05
C PHE A 97 3.96 5.48 13.97
N GLU A 98 4.29 4.72 15.02
CA GLU A 98 5.34 5.05 16.00
C GLU A 98 6.74 4.84 15.40
N TYR A 99 7.07 5.55 14.32
CA TYR A 99 8.24 5.28 13.49
C TYR A 99 9.56 5.38 14.27
N MET A 100 9.67 6.27 15.27
CA MET A 100 10.85 6.38 16.14
C MET A 100 11.05 5.14 17.02
N LYS A 101 9.98 4.66 17.67
CA LYS A 101 10.01 3.44 18.48
C LYS A 101 10.20 2.19 17.64
N PHE A 102 9.69 2.19 16.41
CA PHE A 102 9.98 1.14 15.45
C PHE A 102 11.45 1.18 15.02
N SER A 103 12.00 2.37 14.76
CA SER A 103 13.39 2.58 14.34
C SER A 103 14.39 1.94 15.30
N SER A 104 14.16 2.08 16.61
CA SER A 104 15.04 1.49 17.63
C SER A 104 14.99 -0.04 17.69
N ARG A 105 14.06 -0.69 16.97
CA ARG A 105 13.85 -2.14 16.98
C ARG A 105 14.06 -2.79 15.61
N ILE A 106 14.50 -2.05 14.59
CA ILE A 106 14.65 -2.58 13.23
C ILE A 106 15.61 -3.78 13.19
N SER A 107 16.74 -3.70 13.91
CA SER A 107 17.73 -4.79 13.97
C SER A 107 17.12 -6.07 14.55
N ASP A 108 16.56 -5.99 15.76
CA ASP A 108 15.93 -7.13 16.46
C ASP A 108 14.81 -7.77 15.62
N LEU A 109 13.96 -6.95 14.99
CA LEU A 109 12.84 -7.44 14.18
C LEU A 109 13.33 -8.13 12.90
N SER A 110 14.41 -7.64 12.31
CA SER A 110 15.01 -8.25 11.12
C SER A 110 15.64 -9.61 11.44
N GLU A 111 16.33 -9.70 12.57
CA GLU A 111 16.89 -10.95 13.09
C GLU A 111 15.78 -11.97 13.43
N GLU A 112 14.73 -11.54 14.14
CA GLU A 112 13.59 -12.40 14.47
C GLU A 112 12.91 -12.95 13.19
N LEU A 113 12.75 -12.12 12.16
CA LEU A 113 12.18 -12.56 10.88
C LEU A 113 13.10 -13.56 10.17
N ALA A 114 14.41 -13.34 10.18
CA ALA A 114 15.37 -14.29 9.62
C ALA A 114 15.31 -15.66 10.32
N GLY A 115 15.17 -15.68 11.65
CA GLY A 115 14.93 -16.91 12.40
C GLY A 115 13.63 -17.61 12.01
N ILE A 116 12.54 -16.87 11.81
CA ILE A 116 11.27 -17.43 11.32
C ILE A 116 11.41 -18.01 9.90
N GLU A 117 12.18 -17.37 9.04
CA GLU A 117 12.48 -17.84 7.68
C GLU A 117 13.26 -19.14 7.68
N ALA A 118 14.31 -19.24 8.50
CA ALA A 118 15.09 -20.47 8.65
C ALA A 118 14.19 -21.65 9.06
N ILE A 119 13.36 -21.45 10.09
CA ILE A 119 12.36 -22.42 10.55
C ILE A 119 11.45 -22.84 9.38
N ILE A 120 10.92 -21.90 8.60
CA ILE A 120 10.01 -22.23 7.47
C ILE A 120 10.73 -23.01 6.36
N ASN A 121 11.99 -22.68 6.07
CA ASN A 121 12.79 -23.30 5.02
C ASN A 121 13.10 -24.77 5.34
N GLU A 122 13.42 -25.08 6.59
CA GLU A 122 13.71 -26.45 7.06
C GLU A 122 12.55 -27.43 6.83
N TYR A 123 11.29 -26.95 6.86
CA TYR A 123 10.11 -27.82 6.68
C TYR A 123 9.72 -28.10 5.23
N GLY A 124 10.41 -27.49 4.28
CA GLY A 124 10.03 -27.50 2.88
C GLY A 124 8.76 -26.67 2.62
N TYR A 125 8.81 -25.88 1.56
CA TYR A 125 7.82 -24.90 1.09
C TYR A 125 6.42 -25.42 0.74
N SER A 126 6.05 -26.63 1.19
CA SER A 126 4.84 -27.36 0.80
C SER A 126 3.52 -26.67 1.16
N ARG A 127 3.51 -25.62 1.99
CA ARG A 127 2.29 -24.93 2.44
C ARG A 127 2.18 -23.52 1.86
N LYS A 128 1.54 -23.41 0.69
CA LYS A 128 1.24 -22.14 -0.02
C LYS A 128 0.74 -21.01 0.90
N THR A 129 -0.13 -21.32 1.86
CA THR A 129 -0.66 -20.33 2.81
C THR A 129 0.42 -19.75 3.72
N LEU A 130 1.35 -20.58 4.23
CA LEU A 130 2.42 -20.13 5.12
C LEU A 130 3.39 -19.22 4.36
N LEU A 131 3.71 -19.57 3.11
CA LEU A 131 4.51 -18.75 2.22
C LEU A 131 3.89 -17.38 1.92
N GLN A 132 2.57 -17.34 1.68
CA GLN A 132 1.85 -16.09 1.48
C GLN A 132 1.90 -15.20 2.72
N GLN A 133 1.72 -15.78 3.91
CA GLN A 133 1.86 -15.05 5.16
C GLN A 133 3.28 -14.51 5.32
N LEU A 134 4.31 -15.33 5.07
CA LEU A 134 5.70 -14.90 5.18
C LEU A 134 6.01 -13.76 4.20
N LYS A 135 5.59 -13.90 2.94
CA LYS A 135 5.74 -12.86 1.92
C LYS A 135 5.11 -11.54 2.35
N PHE A 136 3.89 -11.58 2.89
CA PHE A 136 3.22 -10.37 3.37
C PHE A 136 3.93 -9.78 4.58
N THR A 137 4.35 -10.60 5.55
CA THR A 137 5.11 -10.13 6.71
C THR A 137 6.42 -9.45 6.31
N LYS A 138 7.20 -10.04 5.39
CA LYS A 138 8.41 -9.42 4.82
C LYS A 138 8.11 -8.08 4.17
N HIS A 139 7.04 -8.03 3.37
CA HIS A 139 6.60 -6.80 2.72
C HIS A 139 6.23 -5.73 3.75
N MET A 140 5.49 -6.08 4.79
CA MET A 140 5.10 -5.15 5.85
C MET A 140 6.30 -4.60 6.61
N LEU A 141 7.24 -5.46 7.02
CA LEU A 141 8.47 -5.02 7.69
C LEU A 141 9.26 -4.04 6.80
N ARG A 142 9.45 -4.39 5.52
CA ARG A 142 10.17 -3.53 4.57
C ARG A 142 9.51 -2.16 4.41
N VAL A 143 8.19 -2.13 4.17
CA VAL A 143 7.46 -0.85 4.03
C VAL A 143 7.60 0.00 5.29
N MET A 144 7.60 -0.60 6.48
CA MET A 144 7.80 0.12 7.73
C MET A 144 9.22 0.69 7.85
N ILE A 145 10.25 -0.08 7.48
CA ILE A 145 11.66 0.39 7.45
C ILE A 145 11.80 1.56 6.49
N ASP A 146 11.40 1.38 5.22
CA ASP A 146 11.50 2.42 4.20
C ASP A 146 10.73 3.69 4.63
N SER A 147 9.55 3.52 5.24
CA SER A 147 8.74 4.63 5.72
C SER A 147 9.38 5.36 6.90
N THR A 148 10.10 4.67 7.79
CA THR A 148 10.81 5.30 8.91
C THR A 148 11.88 6.26 8.40
N GLU A 149 12.71 5.83 7.45
CA GLU A 149 13.75 6.68 6.85
C GLU A 149 13.13 7.91 6.16
N LEU A 150 12.07 7.70 5.38
CA LEU A 150 11.37 8.79 4.70
C LEU A 150 10.68 9.76 5.68
N MET A 151 10.12 9.27 6.78
CA MET A 151 9.49 10.10 7.80
C MET A 151 10.50 10.94 8.58
N GLN A 152 11.73 10.44 8.79
CA GLN A 152 12.85 11.24 9.32
C GLN A 152 13.31 12.31 8.33
N PHE A 153 13.21 12.05 7.02
CA PHE A 153 13.58 13.04 6.02
C PHE A 153 12.52 14.14 5.86
N TYR A 154 11.23 13.78 5.86
CA TYR A 154 10.11 14.71 5.68
C TYR A 154 9.51 15.16 7.01
N GLU A 155 10.31 15.73 7.92
CA GLU A 155 9.80 16.18 9.22
C GLU A 155 8.71 17.27 9.05
N PRO A 156 7.56 17.16 9.74
CA PRO A 156 6.49 18.15 9.67
C PRO A 156 6.92 19.59 10.00
N GLU A 157 7.96 19.74 10.82
CA GLU A 157 8.57 20.99 11.24
C GLU A 157 9.21 21.77 10.06
N ASN A 158 9.59 21.06 8.99
CA ASN A 158 10.19 21.65 7.79
C ASN A 158 9.16 22.29 6.84
N GLY A 159 7.90 22.39 7.26
CA GLY A 159 6.84 23.11 6.55
C GLY A 159 5.70 22.21 6.08
N LEU A 160 4.58 22.85 5.71
CA LEU A 160 3.32 22.16 5.45
C LEU A 160 3.43 21.10 4.35
N ALA A 161 4.14 21.37 3.26
CA ALA A 161 4.27 20.42 2.16
C ALA A 161 5.03 19.15 2.57
N GLN A 162 6.11 19.28 3.35
CA GLN A 162 6.81 18.13 3.92
C GLN A 162 5.91 17.39 4.91
N GLY A 163 5.20 18.12 5.77
CA GLY A 163 4.18 17.55 6.65
C GLY A 163 3.10 16.75 5.90
N LEU A 164 2.67 17.20 4.73
CA LEU A 164 1.72 16.45 3.89
C LEU A 164 2.35 15.18 3.30
N VAL A 165 3.61 15.22 2.84
CA VAL A 165 4.34 14.03 2.41
C VAL A 165 4.44 13.01 3.55
N PHE A 166 4.81 13.47 4.74
CA PHE A 166 4.85 12.67 5.97
C PHE A 166 3.51 11.97 6.25
N LYS A 167 2.40 12.72 6.22
CA LYS A 167 1.06 12.15 6.45
C LYS A 167 0.68 11.10 5.42
N VAL A 168 1.07 11.27 4.16
CA VAL A 168 0.82 10.29 3.10
C VAL A 168 1.66 9.02 3.29
N ILE A 169 2.93 9.13 3.69
CA ILE A 169 3.79 7.97 4.02
C ILE A 169 3.17 7.20 5.20
N GLN A 170 2.79 7.91 6.27
CA GLN A 170 2.11 7.35 7.43
C GLN A 170 0.80 6.65 7.07
N LEU A 171 0.02 7.20 6.13
CA LEU A 171 -1.18 6.55 5.61
C LEU A 171 -0.85 5.24 4.89
N ASN A 172 0.18 5.20 4.04
CA ASN A 172 0.59 3.96 3.36
C ASN A 172 0.90 2.83 4.34
N VAL A 173 1.59 3.13 5.45
CA VAL A 173 1.84 2.14 6.52
C VAL A 173 0.52 1.70 7.17
N ARG A 174 -0.38 2.64 7.49
CA ARG A 174 -1.69 2.33 8.10
C ARG A 174 -2.56 1.44 7.22
N LEU A 175 -2.51 1.61 5.90
CA LEU A 175 -3.25 0.77 4.95
C LEU A 175 -2.86 -0.72 5.05
N LEU A 176 -1.63 -1.05 5.46
CA LEU A 176 -1.23 -2.45 5.66
C LEU A 176 -2.01 -3.14 6.78
N THR A 177 -2.51 -2.38 7.76
CA THR A 177 -3.33 -2.92 8.87
C THR A 177 -4.75 -3.31 8.43
N MET A 178 -5.16 -2.90 7.23
CA MET A 178 -6.44 -3.21 6.63
C MET A 178 -6.42 -4.56 5.89
N CYS A 179 -5.25 -5.18 5.78
CA CYS A 179 -5.08 -6.49 5.18
C CYS A 179 -5.18 -7.64 6.21
N ASP A 180 -5.53 -8.83 5.73
CA ASP A 180 -5.46 -10.08 6.50
C ASP A 180 -4.00 -10.55 6.67
N SER A 181 -3.81 -11.70 7.32
CA SER A 181 -2.46 -12.26 7.52
C SER A 181 -1.71 -12.63 6.23
N ARG A 182 -2.40 -12.63 5.08
CA ARG A 182 -1.85 -13.00 3.77
C ARG A 182 -1.69 -11.79 2.85
N GLY A 183 -1.98 -10.58 3.35
CA GLY A 183 -1.87 -9.34 2.58
C GLY A 183 -3.06 -9.02 1.69
N ASN A 184 -4.18 -9.74 1.81
CA ASN A 184 -5.40 -9.39 1.09
C ASN A 184 -6.23 -8.41 1.92
N PRO A 185 -6.93 -7.43 1.32
CA PRO A 185 -7.82 -6.58 2.09
C PRO A 185 -8.86 -7.40 2.86
N ASN A 186 -9.12 -7.02 4.12
CA ASN A 186 -9.98 -7.77 5.04
C ASN A 186 -11.27 -7.01 5.36
N PRO A 187 -12.33 -7.15 4.52
CA PRO A 187 -13.58 -6.44 4.74
C PRO A 187 -14.32 -6.87 6.01
N TYR A 188 -13.94 -8.01 6.61
CA TYR A 188 -14.50 -8.48 7.89
C TYR A 188 -13.87 -7.80 9.12
N LYS A 189 -12.89 -6.91 8.94
CA LYS A 189 -12.34 -6.10 10.03
C LYS A 189 -13.38 -5.09 10.49
N LYS A 190 -13.61 -4.99 11.81
CA LYS A 190 -14.52 -3.98 12.38
C LYS A 190 -14.12 -2.58 11.91
N GLY A 191 -15.09 -1.82 11.38
CA GLY A 191 -14.88 -0.45 10.88
C GLY A 191 -14.20 -0.36 9.51
N TYR A 192 -13.97 -1.49 8.82
CA TYR A 192 -13.21 -1.51 7.57
C TYR A 192 -13.70 -0.50 6.52
N GLU A 193 -15.00 -0.52 6.23
CA GLU A 193 -15.61 0.37 5.23
C GLU A 193 -15.46 1.85 5.60
N ASN A 194 -15.81 2.20 6.85
CA ASN A 194 -15.67 3.56 7.37
C ASN A 194 -14.23 4.06 7.31
N ASP A 195 -13.26 3.19 7.67
CA ASP A 195 -11.84 3.52 7.61
C ASP A 195 -11.36 3.75 6.17
N VAL A 196 -11.77 2.90 5.22
CA VAL A 196 -11.42 3.05 3.81
C VAL A 196 -11.97 4.37 3.25
N TYR A 197 -13.25 4.70 3.47
CA TYR A 197 -13.82 5.98 3.04
C TYR A 197 -13.14 7.17 3.71
N ARG A 198 -12.86 7.08 5.01
CA ARG A 198 -12.11 8.11 5.74
C ARG A 198 -10.72 8.34 5.12
N PHE A 199 -10.00 7.29 4.76
CA PHE A 199 -8.69 7.39 4.14
C PHE A 199 -8.74 7.98 2.74
N VAL A 200 -9.76 7.65 1.94
CA VAL A 200 -10.02 8.27 0.64
C VAL A 200 -10.21 9.77 0.79
N ASN A 201 -11.06 10.20 1.72
CA ASN A 201 -11.36 11.61 1.96
C ASN A 201 -10.14 12.38 2.48
N LEU A 202 -9.37 11.79 3.41
CA LEU A 202 -8.12 12.38 3.90
C LEU A 202 -7.12 12.58 2.75
N LEU A 203 -6.92 11.56 1.92
CA LEU A 203 -5.95 11.64 0.83
C LEU A 203 -6.38 12.64 -0.25
N ALA A 204 -7.68 12.75 -0.55
CA ALA A 204 -8.22 13.78 -1.44
C ALA A 204 -7.96 15.18 -0.88
N SER A 205 -8.33 15.41 0.39
CA SER A 205 -8.11 16.70 1.07
C SER A 205 -6.63 17.10 1.08
N TRP A 206 -5.73 16.18 1.40
CA TRP A 206 -4.29 16.46 1.40
C TRP A 206 -3.77 16.80 0.01
N ARG A 207 -4.29 16.15 -1.04
CA ARG A 207 -3.91 16.44 -2.43
C ARG A 207 -4.38 17.83 -2.86
N ASP A 208 -5.56 18.26 -2.44
CA ASP A 208 -6.05 19.61 -2.72
C ASP A 208 -5.23 20.67 -1.97
N LEU A 209 -4.93 20.44 -0.68
CA LEU A 209 -4.05 21.30 0.11
C LEU A 209 -2.65 21.42 -0.50
N PHE A 210 -2.08 20.30 -0.98
CA PHE A 210 -0.78 20.30 -1.62
C PHE A 210 -0.78 21.06 -2.95
N ARG A 211 -1.84 20.88 -3.77
CA ARG A 211 -1.98 21.57 -5.06
C ARG A 211 -2.16 23.08 -4.95
N ALA A 212 -2.77 23.55 -3.86
CA ALA A 212 -2.90 24.97 -3.58
C ALA A 212 -1.54 25.66 -3.36
N ARG A 213 -0.45 24.89 -3.16
CA ARG A 213 0.91 25.40 -3.00
C ARG A 213 1.63 25.46 -4.36
N THR A 214 1.89 26.66 -4.85
CA THR A 214 2.52 26.86 -6.16
C THR A 214 4.05 26.72 -6.12
N GLN A 215 4.68 27.00 -4.97
CA GLN A 215 6.14 27.18 -4.84
C GLN A 215 6.88 26.05 -4.08
N GLU A 216 6.42 24.80 -4.18
CA GLU A 216 7.17 23.69 -3.56
C GLU A 216 8.37 23.24 -4.42
N PRO A 217 9.49 22.83 -3.80
CA PRO A 217 10.60 22.19 -4.50
C PRO A 217 10.14 21.00 -5.33
N ALA A 218 10.75 20.80 -6.50
CA ALA A 218 10.37 19.72 -7.42
C ALA A 218 10.47 18.32 -6.77
N SER A 219 11.47 18.12 -5.90
CA SER A 219 11.65 16.89 -5.13
C SER A 219 10.46 16.60 -4.19
N THR A 220 9.98 17.61 -3.46
CA THR A 220 8.82 17.48 -2.57
C THR A 220 7.54 17.17 -3.36
N LYS A 221 7.35 17.82 -4.51
CA LYS A 221 6.21 17.55 -5.42
C LYS A 221 6.23 16.10 -5.91
N LEU A 222 7.38 15.64 -6.40
CA LEU A 222 7.56 14.27 -6.89
C LEU A 222 7.29 13.25 -5.78
N ALA A 223 7.83 13.47 -4.57
CA ALA A 223 7.60 12.59 -3.43
C ALA A 223 6.13 12.51 -3.04
N PHE A 224 5.44 13.65 -2.96
CA PHE A 224 4.01 13.69 -2.66
C PHE A 224 3.19 12.91 -3.69
N GLU A 225 3.45 13.13 -4.99
CA GLU A 225 2.77 12.42 -6.09
C GLU A 225 3.04 10.91 -6.05
N GLN A 226 4.29 10.51 -5.80
CA GLN A 226 4.68 9.11 -5.69
C GLN A 226 3.93 8.39 -4.56
N TYR A 227 4.01 8.91 -3.33
CA TYR A 227 3.43 8.24 -2.16
C TYR A 227 1.90 8.33 -2.15
N SER A 228 1.31 9.42 -2.67
CA SER A 228 -0.14 9.54 -2.78
C SER A 228 -0.69 8.60 -3.85
N GLY A 229 0.02 8.43 -4.96
CA GLY A 229 -0.30 7.45 -5.99
C GLY A 229 -0.22 6.00 -5.49
N GLN A 230 0.71 5.68 -4.59
CA GLN A 230 0.75 4.38 -3.91
C GLN A 230 -0.46 4.16 -3.01
N ALA A 231 -0.81 5.14 -2.18
CA ALA A 231 -1.96 5.06 -1.28
C ALA A 231 -3.27 4.89 -2.06
N TRP A 232 -3.46 5.66 -3.14
CA TRP A 232 -4.63 5.55 -4.02
C TRP A 232 -4.78 4.18 -4.66
N ARG A 233 -3.68 3.59 -5.18
CA ARG A 233 -3.71 2.25 -5.77
C ARG A 233 -4.16 1.20 -4.75
N THR A 234 -3.67 1.32 -3.52
CA THR A 234 -4.03 0.43 -2.40
C THR A 234 -5.49 0.60 -2.02
N LEU A 235 -5.95 1.84 -1.82
CA LEU A 235 -7.36 2.15 -1.53
C LEU A 235 -8.31 1.67 -2.63
N ARG A 236 -7.94 1.76 -3.91
CA ARG A 236 -8.77 1.25 -5.02
C ARG A 236 -8.95 -0.27 -4.96
N VAL A 237 -7.96 -1.01 -4.48
CA VAL A 237 -8.10 -2.46 -4.24
C VAL A 237 -9.06 -2.72 -3.08
N MET A 238 -8.99 -1.91 -2.03
CA MET A 238 -9.88 -2.01 -0.85
C MET A 238 -11.34 -1.68 -1.16
N LEU A 239 -11.58 -0.58 -1.89
CA LEU A 239 -12.92 -0.18 -2.33
C LEU A 239 -13.59 -1.27 -3.18
N ARG A 240 -12.85 -1.90 -4.08
CA ARG A 240 -13.36 -3.04 -4.85
C ARG A 240 -13.83 -4.18 -3.96
N LYS A 241 -13.12 -4.47 -2.87
CA LYS A 241 -13.52 -5.51 -1.91
C LYS A 241 -14.77 -5.16 -1.12
N ILE A 242 -15.05 -3.89 -0.88
CA ILE A 242 -16.32 -3.45 -0.26
C ILE A 242 -17.48 -3.75 -1.21
N ILE A 243 -17.33 -3.38 -2.48
CA ILE A 243 -18.35 -3.60 -3.52
C ILE A 243 -18.62 -5.10 -3.71
N GLU A 244 -17.57 -5.93 -3.79
CA GLU A 244 -17.68 -7.39 -3.92
C GLU A 244 -18.39 -8.05 -2.73
N ASN A 245 -18.37 -7.43 -1.55
CA ASN A 245 -19.00 -7.96 -0.34
C ASN A 245 -20.48 -7.58 -0.18
N ILE A 246 -20.98 -6.63 -0.97
CA ILE A 246 -22.40 -6.23 -0.99
C ILE A 246 -23.23 -7.18 -1.89
N GLN A 247 -22.57 -7.85 -2.85
CA GLN A 247 -23.17 -8.80 -3.80
C GLN A 247 -23.29 -10.21 -3.24
#